data_AF-A0A5S3Z5P4-F1
#
_entry.id   AF-A0A5S3Z5P4-F1
#
_cell.length_a   1.000
_cell.length_b   1.000
_cell.length_c   1.000
_cell.angle_alpha   90.00
_cell.angle_beta   90.00
_cell.angle_gamma   90.00
#
_symmetry.space_group_name_H-M   'P 1'
#
loop_
_entity.id
_entity.type
_entity.pdbx_description
1 polymer ?
#
loop_
_entity_poly.entity_id
_entity_poly.type
_entity_poly.pdbx_seq_one_letter_code
_entity_poly.pdbx_strand_id
1 'polypeptide(L)'
;MATMHFFLPLLPDEHYFSRIARMAVLTPTKSMADFFRTWFSVNQSVNPLKDYQAVCNGLITHSKATMCEDLLCRHTSAGFYSHFLDVERRRELLKGKAKCDRKKLFIPGLTKVQNANCWRACPQCIEEDIENFGTPYWHVSHQLPTAKVCTKHVFQTLIAGCNCCGWENIDLRKNPLPETICPKCNHDMQESSPTAIEANVAIQSMGQELYLNSCSLQCPMNERQMLRSVEHAFGDAIRSRNQEYWETKTQVEHEFWDWVLENQIGSYFNINTEAELHELLRLESVIKNPTKVTPMAHIICLAFFNQIGQPNHAGLSLVS
;
A
#
# COMPACT_ATOMS: atom_id res chain seq x y z
N MET A 1 -9.28 -28.25 23.92
CA MET A 1 -9.03 -27.32 22.80
C MET A 1 -10.34 -26.62 22.52
N ALA A 2 -10.45 -25.31 22.83
CA ALA A 2 -11.67 -24.57 22.56
C ALA A 2 -11.80 -24.40 21.04
N THR A 3 -12.80 -25.03 20.47
CA THR A 3 -13.20 -24.85 19.07
C THR A 3 -13.66 -23.40 18.91
N MET A 4 -12.84 -22.57 18.26
CA MET A 4 -13.19 -21.18 17.95
C MET A 4 -14.26 -21.16 16.85
N HIS A 5 -15.52 -21.31 17.23
CA HIS A 5 -16.68 -21.20 16.32
C HIS A 5 -17.14 -19.76 16.09
N PHE A 6 -16.46 -18.76 16.68
CA PHE A 6 -16.80 -17.36 16.48
C PHE A 6 -16.02 -16.80 15.29
N PHE A 7 -16.71 -16.57 14.16
CA PHE A 7 -16.13 -16.02 12.94
C PHE A 7 -16.92 -14.74 12.60
N LEU A 8 -16.38 -13.56 12.96
CA LEU A 8 -17.01 -12.30 12.56
C LEU A 8 -17.00 -12.17 11.03
N PRO A 9 -18.01 -11.57 10.38
CA PRO A 9 -17.87 -11.26 8.95
C PRO A 9 -16.71 -10.29 8.70
N LEU A 10 -16.09 -10.38 7.52
CA LEU A 10 -15.20 -9.32 7.02
C LEU A 10 -16.06 -8.11 6.68
N LEU A 11 -15.64 -6.93 7.15
CA LEU A 11 -16.26 -5.65 6.79
C LEU A 11 -15.70 -5.14 5.44
N PRO A 12 -16.38 -4.19 4.77
CA PRO A 12 -15.89 -3.62 3.51
C PRO A 12 -14.48 -3.04 3.66
N ASP A 13 -13.56 -3.36 2.75
CA ASP A 13 -12.15 -2.91 2.81
C ASP A 13 -11.42 -3.32 4.11
N GLU A 14 -11.95 -4.25 4.93
CA GLU A 14 -11.31 -4.65 6.18
C GLU A 14 -10.06 -5.52 5.92
N HIS A 15 -8.94 -5.14 6.52
CA HIS A 15 -7.73 -5.95 6.49
C HIS A 15 -7.90 -7.22 7.34
N TYR A 16 -7.42 -8.37 6.87
CA TYR A 16 -7.61 -9.65 7.58
C TYR A 16 -7.10 -9.66 9.03
N PHE A 17 -5.91 -9.11 9.29
CA PHE A 17 -5.43 -8.91 10.68
C PHE A 17 -6.35 -8.02 11.53
N SER A 18 -7.00 -7.00 10.95
CA SER A 18 -8.00 -6.20 11.66
C SER A 18 -9.14 -7.05 12.16
N ARG A 19 -9.65 -7.92 11.29
CA ARG A 19 -10.73 -8.83 11.66
C ARG A 19 -10.35 -9.74 12.82
N ILE A 20 -9.13 -10.28 12.80
CA ILE A 20 -8.63 -11.09 13.91
C ILE A 20 -8.47 -10.25 15.18
N ALA A 21 -8.04 -8.99 15.06
CA ALA A 21 -7.99 -8.06 16.19
C ALA A 21 -9.38 -7.79 16.78
N ARG A 22 -10.41 -7.53 15.95
CA ARG A 22 -11.80 -7.36 16.41
C ARG A 22 -12.34 -8.61 17.10
N MET A 23 -12.09 -9.78 16.51
CA MET A 23 -12.47 -11.05 17.13
C MET A 23 -11.81 -11.23 18.50
N ALA A 24 -10.54 -10.86 18.63
CA ALA A 24 -9.78 -10.95 19.88
C ALA A 24 -10.34 -9.99 20.95
N VAL A 25 -10.71 -8.76 20.56
CA VAL A 25 -11.34 -7.77 21.46
C VAL A 25 -12.68 -8.27 22.01
N LEU A 26 -13.46 -8.98 21.19
CA LEU A 26 -14.78 -9.50 21.57
C LEU A 26 -14.74 -10.87 22.26
N THR A 27 -13.58 -11.50 22.31
CA THR A 27 -13.42 -12.83 22.93
C THR A 27 -12.71 -12.69 24.28
N PRO A 28 -13.15 -13.39 25.33
CA PRO A 28 -12.36 -13.52 26.56
C PRO A 28 -11.07 -14.27 26.26
N THR A 29 -9.96 -13.54 26.18
CA THR A 29 -8.63 -14.09 25.88
C THR A 29 -7.66 -13.70 26.98
N LYS A 30 -6.65 -14.55 27.23
CA LYS A 30 -5.59 -14.24 28.20
C LYS A 30 -4.76 -13.03 27.77
N SER A 31 -4.53 -12.92 26.46
CA SER A 31 -3.89 -11.78 25.82
C SER A 31 -4.20 -11.77 24.33
N MET A 32 -4.15 -10.59 23.71
CA MET A 32 -4.18 -10.43 22.26
C MET A 32 -3.11 -11.28 21.57
N ALA A 33 -1.92 -11.35 22.15
CA ALA A 33 -0.82 -12.12 21.61
C ALA A 33 -1.11 -13.64 21.59
N ASP A 34 -1.78 -14.16 22.63
CA ASP A 34 -2.23 -15.57 22.65
C ASP A 34 -3.26 -15.84 21.57
N PHE A 35 -4.23 -14.95 21.40
CA PHE A 35 -5.27 -15.12 20.37
C PHE A 35 -4.68 -15.15 18.96
N PHE A 36 -3.79 -14.21 18.64
CA PHE A 36 -3.08 -14.19 17.37
C PHE A 36 -2.20 -15.43 17.18
N ARG A 37 -1.53 -15.92 18.23
CA ARG A 37 -0.76 -17.18 18.17
C ARG A 37 -1.64 -18.37 17.83
N THR A 38 -2.81 -18.48 18.46
CA THR A 38 -3.76 -19.56 18.17
C THR A 38 -4.24 -19.53 16.72
N TRP A 39 -4.43 -18.32 16.16
CA TRP A 39 -4.94 -18.17 14.79
C TRP A 39 -3.89 -18.38 13.69
N PHE A 40 -2.65 -17.96 13.93
CA PHE A 40 -1.58 -18.00 12.91
C PHE A 40 -0.52 -19.08 13.15
N SER A 41 -0.67 -19.88 14.21
CA SER A 41 0.18 -21.02 14.63
C SER A 41 1.67 -20.70 14.83
N VAL A 42 2.09 -19.44 14.68
CA VAL A 42 3.47 -18.97 14.76
C VAL A 42 3.46 -17.54 15.28
N ASN A 43 4.43 -17.17 16.12
CA ASN A 43 4.73 -15.77 16.43
C ASN A 43 5.21 -15.06 15.15
N GLN A 44 4.27 -14.53 14.37
CA GLN A 44 4.55 -13.73 13.18
C GLN A 44 4.40 -12.25 13.53
N SER A 45 5.12 -11.41 12.78
CA SER A 45 4.91 -9.97 12.81
C SER A 45 3.53 -9.67 12.23
N VAL A 46 2.70 -8.90 12.94
CA VAL A 46 1.37 -8.46 12.50
C VAL A 46 1.53 -7.11 11.82
N ASN A 47 2.18 -7.14 10.66
CA ASN A 47 2.64 -5.95 9.96
C ASN A 47 2.01 -5.92 8.55
N PRO A 48 1.47 -4.77 8.13
CA PRO A 48 0.77 -4.64 6.85
C PRO A 48 1.67 -4.91 5.63
N LEU A 49 2.98 -4.74 5.75
CA LEU A 49 3.96 -4.89 4.65
C LEU A 49 4.13 -6.32 4.14
N LYS A 50 3.91 -7.31 5.01
CA LYS A 50 4.15 -8.74 4.73
C LYS A 50 2.96 -9.60 5.17
N ASP A 51 1.81 -8.97 5.24
CA ASP A 51 0.54 -9.55 5.65
C ASP A 51 0.20 -10.81 4.85
N TYR A 52 0.33 -10.79 3.52
CA TYR A 52 0.01 -11.91 2.64
C TYR A 52 0.78 -13.19 3.02
N GLN A 53 2.06 -13.08 3.41
CA GLN A 53 2.86 -14.24 3.82
C GLN A 53 2.32 -14.87 5.11
N ALA A 54 1.84 -14.05 6.03
CA ALA A 54 1.30 -14.50 7.30
C ALA A 54 -0.15 -15.00 7.17
N VAL A 55 -0.94 -14.33 6.34
CA VAL A 55 -2.35 -14.65 6.08
C VAL A 55 -2.51 -15.95 5.28
N CYS A 56 -1.65 -16.22 4.28
CA CYS A 56 -1.61 -17.53 3.61
C CYS A 56 -1.48 -18.69 4.61
N ASN A 57 -0.72 -18.50 5.69
CA ASN A 57 -0.49 -19.54 6.70
C ASN A 57 -1.72 -19.77 7.58
N GLY A 58 -2.35 -18.68 8.04
CA GLY A 58 -3.56 -18.75 8.87
C GLY A 58 -4.76 -19.31 8.10
N LEU A 59 -4.92 -18.92 6.83
CA LEU A 59 -6.06 -19.32 6.01
C LEU A 59 -6.08 -20.80 5.67
N ILE A 60 -4.94 -21.41 5.36
CA ILE A 60 -4.87 -22.84 5.04
C ILE A 60 -5.26 -23.70 6.24
N THR A 61 -5.15 -23.17 7.45
CA THR A 61 -5.54 -23.86 8.68
C THR A 61 -7.06 -23.81 8.92
N HIS A 62 -7.75 -22.80 8.39
CA HIS A 62 -9.14 -22.48 8.79
C HIS A 62 -10.13 -22.28 7.63
N SER A 63 -9.70 -22.38 6.36
CA SER A 63 -10.52 -22.05 5.18
C SER A 63 -10.29 -23.01 3.99
N LYS A 64 -11.24 -23.02 3.04
CA LYS A 64 -11.13 -23.75 1.76
C LYS A 64 -10.20 -23.01 0.79
N ALA A 65 -9.50 -23.73 -0.07
CA ALA A 65 -8.48 -23.18 -0.98
C ALA A 65 -8.95 -22.02 -1.89
N THR A 66 -10.17 -22.09 -2.46
CA THR A 66 -10.74 -21.00 -3.28
C THR A 66 -11.05 -19.74 -2.46
N MET A 67 -11.51 -19.90 -1.21
CA MET A 67 -11.69 -18.78 -0.30
C MET A 67 -10.36 -18.14 0.12
N CYS A 68 -9.24 -18.85 -0.01
CA CYS A 68 -7.93 -18.29 0.28
C CYS A 68 -7.50 -17.26 -0.76
N GLU A 69 -7.77 -17.47 -2.06
CA GLU A 69 -7.38 -16.52 -3.11
C GLU A 69 -8.13 -15.20 -2.99
N ASP A 70 -9.47 -15.24 -2.89
CA ASP A 70 -10.29 -14.04 -2.73
C ASP A 70 -9.90 -13.26 -1.48
N LEU A 71 -9.64 -13.96 -0.37
CA LEU A 71 -9.25 -13.31 0.87
C LEU A 71 -7.87 -12.66 0.76
N LEU A 72 -6.91 -13.31 0.10
CA LEU A 72 -5.60 -12.71 -0.14
C LEU A 72 -5.72 -11.48 -1.04
N CYS A 73 -6.46 -11.56 -2.15
CA CYS A 73 -6.60 -10.42 -3.07
C CYS A 73 -7.29 -9.24 -2.41
N ARG A 74 -8.38 -9.49 -1.67
CA ARG A 74 -9.27 -8.44 -1.17
C ARG A 74 -9.02 -8.03 0.27
N HIS A 75 -8.34 -8.81 1.08
CA HIS A 75 -8.18 -8.52 2.51
C HIS A 75 -6.71 -8.53 2.96
N THR A 76 -5.79 -8.46 1.99
CA THR A 76 -4.35 -8.26 2.21
C THR A 76 -3.76 -7.40 1.08
N SER A 77 -2.51 -6.98 1.24
CA SER A 77 -1.74 -6.27 0.21
C SER A 77 -1.40 -7.13 -1.03
N ALA A 78 -1.68 -8.45 -1.02
CA ALA A 78 -1.39 -9.33 -2.15
C ALA A 78 -2.05 -8.89 -3.46
N GLY A 79 -3.30 -8.41 -3.42
CA GLY A 79 -4.01 -7.94 -4.62
C GLY A 79 -3.34 -6.72 -5.26
N PHE A 80 -2.76 -5.84 -4.45
CA PHE A 80 -1.93 -4.75 -4.95
C PHE A 80 -0.64 -5.28 -5.56
N TYR A 81 0.13 -6.06 -4.81
CA TYR A 81 1.46 -6.50 -5.23
C TYR A 81 1.43 -7.46 -6.44
N SER A 82 0.34 -8.19 -6.67
CA SER A 82 0.23 -9.14 -7.77
C SER A 82 0.45 -8.53 -9.16
N HIS A 83 0.20 -7.23 -9.30
CA HIS A 83 0.44 -6.48 -10.55
C HIS A 83 1.93 -6.33 -10.90
N PHE A 84 2.81 -6.52 -9.91
CA PHE A 84 4.27 -6.36 -10.03
C PHE A 84 5.02 -7.69 -9.91
N LEU A 85 4.28 -8.80 -9.82
CA LEU A 85 4.83 -10.14 -9.72
C LEU A 85 4.66 -10.87 -11.05
N ASP A 86 5.64 -11.68 -11.42
CA ASP A 86 5.47 -12.59 -12.54
C ASP A 86 4.52 -13.76 -12.19
N VAL A 87 4.08 -14.51 -13.22
CA VAL A 87 3.20 -15.67 -13.06
C VAL A 87 3.75 -16.69 -12.03
N GLU A 88 5.06 -16.93 -12.01
CA GLU A 88 5.65 -17.91 -11.08
C GLU A 88 5.53 -17.42 -9.64
N ARG A 89 5.87 -16.16 -9.39
CA ARG A 89 5.79 -15.53 -8.07
C ARG A 89 4.35 -15.38 -7.57
N ARG A 90 3.38 -15.12 -8.44
CA ARG A 90 1.95 -15.16 -8.06
C ARG A 90 1.49 -16.56 -7.68
N ARG A 91 1.92 -17.59 -8.42
CA ARG A 91 1.64 -19.00 -8.05
C ARG A 91 2.25 -19.35 -6.69
N GLU A 92 3.42 -18.81 -6.36
CA GLU A 92 4.03 -18.99 -5.04
C GLU A 92 3.20 -18.37 -3.90
N LEU A 93 2.44 -17.29 -4.14
CA LEU A 93 1.52 -16.72 -3.13
C LEU A 93 0.42 -17.71 -2.74
N LEU A 94 -0.06 -18.50 -3.70
CA LEU A 94 -1.10 -19.50 -3.51
C LEU A 94 -0.58 -20.81 -2.88
N LYS A 95 0.74 -21.01 -2.89
CA LYS A 95 1.38 -22.16 -2.23
C LYS A 95 1.52 -21.83 -0.74
N GLY A 96 0.82 -22.58 0.11
CA GLY A 96 0.95 -22.45 1.57
C GLY A 96 2.39 -22.57 2.10
N LYS A 97 2.62 -22.12 3.34
CA LYS A 97 3.93 -22.07 4.01
C LYS A 97 4.85 -23.27 3.78
N ALA A 98 4.29 -24.48 3.85
CA ALA A 98 5.07 -25.72 3.79
C ALA A 98 5.73 -25.95 2.42
N LYS A 99 5.28 -25.25 1.37
CA LYS A 99 5.78 -25.36 -0.01
C LYS A 99 6.21 -24.03 -0.62
N CYS A 100 6.13 -22.93 0.14
CA CYS A 100 6.38 -21.57 -0.36
C CYS A 100 7.87 -21.21 -0.26
N ASP A 101 8.48 -20.81 -1.39
CA ASP A 101 9.80 -20.21 -1.38
C ASP A 101 9.72 -18.72 -1.04
N ARG A 102 10.05 -18.37 0.21
CA ARG A 102 10.02 -16.98 0.69
C ARG A 102 10.91 -16.03 -0.10
N LYS A 103 11.97 -16.52 -0.75
CA LYS A 103 12.85 -15.68 -1.57
C LYS A 103 12.13 -15.23 -2.85
N LYS A 104 11.24 -16.06 -3.40
CA LYS A 104 10.45 -15.73 -4.59
C LYS A 104 9.38 -14.66 -4.31
N LEU A 105 8.95 -14.53 -3.07
CA LEU A 105 7.99 -13.51 -2.64
C LEU A 105 8.64 -12.18 -2.23
N PHE A 106 9.94 -11.99 -2.45
CA PHE A 106 10.63 -10.75 -2.12
C PHE A 106 10.21 -9.60 -3.04
N ILE A 107 9.58 -8.56 -2.51
CA ILE A 107 9.27 -7.35 -3.27
C ILE A 107 10.45 -6.37 -3.15
N PRO A 108 11.07 -5.93 -4.26
CA PRO A 108 12.18 -4.99 -4.23
C PRO A 108 11.84 -3.69 -3.50
N GLY A 109 12.77 -3.22 -2.66
CA GLY A 109 12.70 -1.94 -1.95
C GLY A 109 11.51 -1.76 -1.00
N LEU A 110 10.80 -2.85 -0.68
CA LEU A 110 9.66 -2.83 0.24
C LEU A 110 10.01 -2.25 1.62
N THR A 111 11.22 -2.55 2.11
CA THR A 111 11.73 -2.02 3.39
C THR A 111 12.14 -0.55 3.33
N LYS A 112 12.22 0.03 2.12
CA LYS A 112 12.52 1.44 1.91
C LYS A 112 11.26 2.30 1.88
N VAL A 113 10.05 1.72 1.85
CA VAL A 113 8.81 2.49 1.90
C VAL A 113 8.62 3.07 3.32
N GLN A 114 8.33 4.36 3.42
CA GLN A 114 8.05 5.01 4.70
C GLN A 114 6.72 4.50 5.28
N ASN A 115 6.65 4.33 6.60
CA ASN A 115 5.46 3.83 7.31
C ASN A 115 4.98 2.45 6.82
N ALA A 116 5.82 1.74 6.06
CA ALA A 116 5.60 0.39 5.60
C ALA A 116 5.16 -0.57 6.71
N ASN A 117 5.71 -0.38 7.91
CA ASN A 117 5.47 -1.23 9.06
C ASN A 117 4.36 -0.71 9.99
N CYS A 118 3.83 0.48 9.70
CA CYS A 118 2.89 1.18 10.56
C CYS A 118 1.47 1.01 10.03
N TRP A 119 0.56 0.69 10.94
CA TRP A 119 -0.86 0.67 10.68
C TRP A 119 -1.39 2.09 10.56
N ARG A 120 -2.07 2.37 9.46
CA ARG A 120 -2.57 3.70 9.08
C ARG A 120 -4.08 3.78 9.14
N ALA A 121 -4.61 4.89 9.64
CA ALA A 121 -6.06 5.10 9.74
C ALA A 121 -6.46 6.51 9.30
N CYS A 122 -7.68 6.64 8.80
CA CYS A 122 -8.33 7.91 8.55
C CYS A 122 -9.27 8.24 9.72
N PRO A 123 -9.18 9.41 10.36
CA PRO A 123 -10.07 9.78 11.46
C PRO A 123 -11.55 9.77 11.05
N GLN A 124 -11.86 10.25 9.84
CA GLN A 124 -13.23 10.25 9.32
C GLN A 124 -13.75 8.82 9.07
N CYS A 125 -12.90 7.90 8.57
CA CYS A 125 -13.29 6.49 8.48
C CYS A 125 -13.54 5.87 9.86
N ILE A 126 -12.77 6.23 10.90
CA ILE A 126 -13.00 5.73 12.26
C ILE A 126 -14.41 6.11 12.73
N GLU A 127 -14.82 7.36 12.53
CA GLU A 127 -16.16 7.84 12.88
C GLU A 127 -17.26 7.12 12.10
N GLU A 128 -17.11 7.04 10.78
CA GLU A 128 -18.06 6.33 9.92
C GLU A 128 -18.15 4.83 10.22
N ASP A 129 -17.04 4.19 10.55
CA ASP A 129 -17.02 2.76 10.88
C ASP A 129 -17.75 2.51 12.21
N ILE A 130 -17.60 3.41 13.19
CA ILE A 130 -18.35 3.36 14.46
C ILE A 130 -19.85 3.55 14.18
N GLU A 131 -20.23 4.52 13.36
CA GLU A 131 -21.63 4.78 13.03
C GLU A 131 -22.28 3.61 12.29
N ASN A 132 -21.58 3.03 11.30
CA ASN A 132 -22.16 2.01 10.41
C ASN A 132 -22.02 0.58 10.93
N PHE A 133 -20.95 0.27 11.67
CA PHE A 133 -20.61 -1.10 12.08
C PHE A 133 -20.41 -1.26 13.59
N GLY A 134 -20.48 -0.17 14.36
CA GLY A 134 -20.33 -0.17 15.82
C GLY A 134 -18.88 -0.34 16.30
N THR A 135 -17.90 -0.42 15.39
CA THR A 135 -16.50 -0.59 15.74
C THR A 135 -15.60 -0.14 14.58
N PRO A 136 -14.52 0.60 14.85
CA PRO A 136 -13.61 0.99 13.80
C PRO A 136 -12.67 -0.16 13.44
N TYR A 137 -12.12 -0.17 12.22
CA TYR A 137 -11.27 -1.24 11.75
C TYR A 137 -10.18 -0.75 10.80
N TRP A 138 -9.12 -1.55 10.63
CA TRP A 138 -8.03 -1.22 9.73
C TRP A 138 -8.40 -1.57 8.29
N HIS A 139 -8.44 -0.54 7.44
CA HIS A 139 -8.74 -0.68 6.02
C HIS A 139 -7.51 -1.13 5.23
N VAL A 140 -7.69 -1.99 4.21
CA VAL A 140 -6.60 -2.44 3.32
C VAL A 140 -6.10 -1.27 2.48
N SER A 141 -7.01 -0.44 1.95
CA SER A 141 -6.66 0.73 1.15
C SER A 141 -5.71 1.71 1.86
N HIS A 142 -5.86 1.86 3.19
CA HIS A 142 -4.97 2.66 4.03
C HIS A 142 -3.60 2.01 4.26
N GLN A 143 -3.50 0.70 4.06
CA GLN A 143 -2.25 -0.06 4.26
C GLN A 143 -1.42 -0.20 2.97
N LEU A 144 -1.89 0.28 1.83
CA LEU A 144 -1.12 0.24 0.59
C LEU A 144 0.14 1.11 0.68
N PRO A 145 1.23 0.76 -0.01
CA PRO A 145 2.46 1.58 -0.04
C PRO A 145 2.24 3.01 -0.52
N THR A 146 1.24 3.20 -1.38
CA THR A 146 0.84 4.50 -1.94
C THR A 146 0.04 5.36 -0.96
N ALA A 147 -0.41 4.80 0.16
CA ALA A 147 -1.40 5.42 1.02
C ALA A 147 -0.80 6.45 1.98
N LYS A 148 -0.76 7.71 1.56
CA LYS A 148 -0.60 8.84 2.49
C LYS A 148 -1.90 9.53 2.83
N VAL A 149 -2.88 9.40 1.96
CA VAL A 149 -4.18 10.04 2.08
C VAL A 149 -5.28 8.99 2.02
N CYS A 150 -6.43 9.30 2.59
CA CYS A 150 -7.63 8.50 2.42
C CYS A 150 -8.17 8.70 1.00
N THR A 151 -8.60 7.61 0.37
CA THR A 151 -9.23 7.65 -0.96
C THR A 151 -10.71 7.99 -0.90
N LYS A 152 -11.36 7.70 0.23
CA LYS A 152 -12.75 8.08 0.50
C LYS A 152 -12.84 9.56 0.88
N HIS A 153 -11.97 9.99 1.80
CA HIS A 153 -11.86 11.37 2.26
C HIS A 153 -10.64 12.02 1.61
N VAL A 154 -10.78 12.28 0.31
CA VAL A 154 -9.74 12.91 -0.51
C VAL A 154 -9.31 14.21 0.19
N PHE A 155 -8.02 14.35 0.48
CA PHE A 155 -7.36 15.37 1.31
C PHE A 155 -7.12 15.06 2.80
N GLN A 156 -7.70 13.99 3.36
CA GLN A 156 -7.38 13.56 4.71
C GLN A 156 -6.11 12.71 4.70
N THR A 157 -5.03 13.22 5.32
CA THR A 157 -3.81 12.43 5.54
C THR A 157 -4.05 11.33 6.56
N LEU A 158 -3.46 10.17 6.32
CA LEU A 158 -3.59 9.00 7.19
C LEU A 158 -2.70 9.14 8.42
N ILE A 159 -3.27 8.84 9.58
CA ILE A 159 -2.57 8.77 10.85
C ILE A 159 -1.73 7.49 10.85
N ALA A 160 -0.40 7.63 10.83
CA ALA A 160 0.55 6.51 10.95
C ALA A 160 1.17 6.40 12.36
N GLY A 161 1.02 7.45 13.17
CA GLY A 161 1.67 7.61 14.46
C GLY A 161 1.45 9.02 15.02
N CYS A 162 2.07 9.27 16.18
CA CYS A 162 1.95 10.53 16.90
C CYS A 162 3.20 11.40 16.71
N ASN A 163 3.03 12.56 16.07
CA ASN A 163 4.10 13.52 15.84
C ASN A 163 4.60 14.20 17.13
N CYS A 164 3.80 14.22 18.20
CA CYS A 164 4.19 14.78 19.50
C CYS A 164 5.25 13.93 20.21
N CYS A 165 5.09 12.59 20.22
CA CYS A 165 5.95 11.71 21.01
C CYS A 165 6.67 10.61 20.22
N GLY A 166 6.54 10.62 18.89
CA GLY A 166 7.12 9.64 17.96
C GLY A 166 6.57 8.22 18.11
N TRP A 167 5.33 8.07 18.61
CA TRP A 167 4.72 6.75 18.74
C TRP A 167 4.20 6.27 17.39
N GLU A 168 4.37 4.98 17.08
CA GLU A 168 3.87 4.36 15.86
C GLU A 168 3.10 3.09 16.19
N ASN A 169 1.99 2.84 15.47
CA ASN A 169 1.28 1.57 15.62
C ASN A 169 1.87 0.50 14.70
N ILE A 170 2.85 -0.25 15.19
CA ILE A 170 3.51 -1.32 14.42
C ILE A 170 3.00 -2.72 14.75
N ASP A 171 2.04 -2.86 15.67
CA ASP A 171 1.59 -4.15 16.18
C ASP A 171 0.16 -4.12 16.74
N LEU A 172 -0.78 -4.71 15.99
CA LEU A 172 -2.20 -4.79 16.39
C LEU A 172 -2.44 -5.60 17.67
N ARG A 173 -1.47 -6.39 18.14
CA ARG A 173 -1.60 -7.08 19.43
C ARG A 173 -1.52 -6.11 20.61
N LYS A 174 -0.96 -4.91 20.40
CA LYS A 174 -0.88 -3.85 21.41
C LYS A 174 -2.00 -2.84 21.26
N ASN A 175 -2.34 -2.49 20.02
CA ASN A 175 -3.37 -1.50 19.69
C ASN A 175 -4.27 -2.07 18.59
N PRO A 176 -5.28 -2.88 18.97
CA PRO A 176 -6.04 -3.70 18.04
C PRO A 176 -6.97 -2.93 17.12
N LEU A 177 -7.51 -1.82 17.61
CA LEU A 177 -8.43 -0.96 16.88
C LEU A 177 -7.75 0.37 16.57
N PRO A 178 -8.09 1.02 15.45
CA PRO A 178 -7.57 2.34 15.14
C PRO A 178 -8.22 3.39 16.06
N GLU A 179 -7.41 4.35 16.50
CA GLU A 179 -7.81 5.44 17.38
C GLU A 179 -7.14 6.74 16.93
N THR A 180 -7.75 7.89 17.26
CA THR A 180 -7.19 9.23 16.98
C THR A 180 -6.34 9.74 18.13
N ILE A 181 -6.53 9.23 19.35
CA ILE A 181 -5.77 9.62 20.53
C ILE A 181 -4.53 8.75 20.68
N CYS A 182 -3.38 9.37 20.86
CA CYS A 182 -2.13 8.64 21.07
C CYS A 182 -2.16 7.88 22.41
N PRO A 183 -1.98 6.55 22.43
CA PRO A 183 -2.03 5.77 23.66
C PRO A 183 -0.83 6.01 24.59
N LYS A 184 0.21 6.71 24.12
CA LYS A 184 1.44 7.01 24.88
C LYS A 184 1.41 8.38 25.55
N CYS A 185 0.91 9.42 24.87
CA CYS A 185 0.94 10.79 25.37
C CYS A 185 -0.43 11.50 25.40
N ASN A 186 -1.50 10.81 25.00
CA ASN A 186 -2.87 11.33 25.00
C ASN A 186 -3.11 12.56 24.09
N HIS A 187 -2.19 12.84 23.17
CA HIS A 187 -2.34 13.87 22.15
C HIS A 187 -3.26 13.39 21.02
N ASP A 188 -4.07 14.29 20.47
CA ASP A 188 -4.86 14.02 19.26
C ASP A 188 -3.94 14.01 18.04
N MET A 189 -3.81 12.85 17.40
CA MET A 189 -2.91 12.65 16.26
C MET A 189 -3.40 13.37 14.99
N GLN A 190 -4.60 13.95 15.00
CA GLN A 190 -5.14 14.73 13.88
C GLN A 190 -4.51 16.12 13.76
N GLU A 191 -4.19 16.76 14.89
CA GLU A 191 -3.78 18.18 14.96
C GLU A 191 -2.46 18.49 14.25
N SER A 192 -1.69 17.47 13.87
CA SER A 192 -0.35 17.60 13.28
C SER A 192 -0.20 16.89 11.95
N SER A 193 -1.30 16.48 11.32
CA SER A 193 -1.25 15.78 10.04
C SER A 193 -0.87 16.72 8.89
N PRO A 194 0.15 16.38 8.07
CA PRO A 194 0.51 17.17 6.89
C PRO A 194 -0.68 17.33 5.94
N THR A 195 -0.76 18.46 5.24
CA THR A 195 -1.77 18.66 4.19
C THR A 195 -1.51 17.72 3.03
N ALA A 196 -2.56 17.05 2.56
CA ALA A 196 -2.52 16.29 1.33
C ALA A 196 -2.28 17.20 0.13
N ILE A 197 -1.42 16.76 -0.80
CA ILE A 197 -1.18 17.43 -2.09
C ILE A 197 -1.73 16.57 -3.23
N GLU A 198 -1.94 17.18 -4.39
CA GLU A 198 -2.51 16.52 -5.58
C GLU A 198 -1.71 15.27 -5.99
N ALA A 199 -0.38 15.34 -5.96
CA ALA A 199 0.46 14.18 -6.26
C ALA A 199 0.23 13.01 -5.29
N ASN A 200 0.00 13.27 -4.00
CA ASN A 200 -0.33 12.22 -3.04
C ASN A 200 -1.68 11.57 -3.36
N VAL A 201 -2.67 12.39 -3.74
CA VAL A 201 -3.98 11.89 -4.17
C VAL A 201 -3.86 11.05 -5.43
N ALA A 202 -3.11 11.50 -6.44
CA ALA A 202 -2.89 10.77 -7.69
C ALA A 202 -2.20 9.42 -7.45
N ILE A 203 -1.08 9.41 -6.71
CA ILE A 203 -0.34 8.19 -6.37
C ILE A 203 -1.23 7.19 -5.62
N GLN A 204 -1.98 7.68 -4.62
CA GLN A 204 -2.87 6.82 -3.85
C GLN A 204 -4.05 6.29 -4.67
N SER A 205 -4.61 7.10 -5.56
CA SER A 205 -5.73 6.69 -6.43
C SER A 205 -5.31 5.57 -7.37
N MET A 206 -4.13 5.69 -7.98
CA MET A 206 -3.54 4.62 -8.80
C MET A 206 -3.30 3.34 -8.00
N GLY A 207 -2.77 3.46 -6.78
CA GLY A 207 -2.57 2.30 -5.92
C GLY A 207 -3.88 1.60 -5.54
N GLN A 208 -4.92 2.37 -5.24
CA GLN A 208 -6.24 1.85 -4.93
C GLN A 208 -6.89 1.17 -6.16
N GLU A 209 -6.79 1.77 -7.34
CA GLU A 209 -7.31 1.19 -8.58
C GLU A 209 -6.69 -0.18 -8.86
N LEU A 210 -5.36 -0.31 -8.71
CA LEU A 210 -4.67 -1.60 -8.84
C LEU A 210 -5.21 -2.61 -7.83
N TYR A 211 -5.40 -2.20 -6.58
CA TYR A 211 -5.95 -3.08 -5.55
C TYR A 211 -7.39 -3.52 -5.87
N LEU A 212 -8.28 -2.61 -6.30
CA LEU A 212 -9.67 -2.91 -6.65
C LEU A 212 -9.78 -3.82 -7.89
N ASN A 213 -8.87 -3.68 -8.84
CA ASN A 213 -8.82 -4.48 -10.07
C ASN A 213 -8.15 -5.86 -9.89
N SER A 214 -7.87 -6.27 -8.65
CA SER A 214 -7.33 -7.61 -8.34
C SER A 214 -8.41 -8.70 -8.39
N CYS A 215 -8.77 -9.16 -9.60
CA CYS A 215 -9.81 -10.18 -9.76
C CYS A 215 -9.30 -11.63 -9.61
N SER A 216 -8.02 -11.92 -9.89
CA SER A 216 -7.41 -13.24 -9.65
C SER A 216 -5.89 -13.21 -9.72
N LEU A 217 -5.22 -13.87 -8.77
CA LEU A 217 -3.76 -14.09 -8.78
C LEU A 217 -3.32 -14.99 -9.95
N GLN A 218 -4.26 -15.71 -10.55
CA GLN A 218 -4.01 -16.64 -11.65
C GLN A 218 -4.13 -15.98 -13.03
N CYS A 219 -4.70 -14.77 -13.12
CA CYS A 219 -4.88 -14.09 -14.41
C CYS A 219 -3.57 -13.46 -14.91
N PRO A 220 -3.07 -13.81 -16.11
CA PRO A 220 -1.83 -13.27 -16.66
C PRO A 220 -1.98 -11.92 -17.38
N MET A 221 -3.21 -11.44 -17.64
CA MET A 221 -3.42 -10.28 -18.52
C MET A 221 -2.91 -8.96 -17.93
N ASN A 222 -3.06 -8.74 -16.62
CA ASN A 222 -2.68 -7.46 -15.98
C ASN A 222 -1.16 -7.32 -15.76
N GLU A 223 -0.40 -8.43 -15.81
CA GLU A 223 1.05 -8.46 -15.51
C GLU A 223 1.89 -7.68 -16.52
N ARG A 224 1.66 -7.94 -17.81
CA ARG A 224 2.47 -7.32 -18.88
C ARG A 224 2.11 -5.87 -19.10
N GLN A 225 0.91 -5.46 -18.70
CA GLN A 225 0.47 -4.08 -18.79
C GLN A 225 1.22 -3.24 -17.77
N MET A 226 1.10 -3.53 -16.47
CA MET A 226 1.70 -2.67 -15.44
C MET A 226 3.23 -2.53 -15.56
N LEU A 227 3.94 -3.64 -15.83
CA LEU A 227 5.40 -3.63 -15.98
C LEU A 227 5.89 -2.90 -17.23
N ARG A 228 5.01 -2.62 -18.22
CA ARG A 228 5.33 -1.87 -19.45
C ARG A 228 4.63 -0.52 -19.53
N SER A 229 3.73 -0.19 -18.61
CA SER A 229 2.98 1.07 -18.65
C SER A 229 3.90 2.29 -18.66
N VAL A 230 4.99 2.26 -17.88
CA VAL A 230 5.96 3.37 -17.84
C VAL A 230 6.72 3.50 -19.15
N GLU A 231 7.12 2.38 -19.77
CA GLU A 231 7.75 2.39 -21.10
C GLU A 231 6.80 2.97 -22.16
N HIS A 232 5.53 2.60 -22.13
CA HIS A 232 4.52 3.10 -23.06
C HIS A 232 4.28 4.59 -22.88
N ALA A 233 4.03 5.03 -21.63
CA ALA A 233 3.80 6.42 -21.28
C ALA A 233 5.00 7.31 -21.62
N PHE A 234 6.22 6.84 -21.35
CA PHE A 234 7.44 7.52 -21.79
C PHE A 234 7.49 7.62 -23.32
N GLY A 235 7.23 6.52 -24.04
CA GLY A 235 7.20 6.53 -25.51
C GLY A 235 6.16 7.49 -26.10
N ASP A 236 4.98 7.61 -25.49
CA ASP A 236 3.96 8.58 -25.88
C ASP A 236 4.40 10.02 -25.63
N ALA A 237 5.00 10.30 -24.47
CA ALA A 237 5.56 11.60 -24.14
C ALA A 237 6.67 12.03 -25.11
N ILE A 238 7.51 11.09 -25.57
CA ILE A 238 8.52 11.38 -26.59
C ILE A 238 7.87 11.67 -27.95
N ARG A 239 6.89 10.86 -28.36
CA ARG A 239 6.21 11.02 -29.66
C ARG A 239 5.45 12.34 -29.77
N SER A 240 4.84 12.82 -28.68
CA SER A 240 4.01 14.03 -28.70
C SER A 240 4.81 15.33 -28.88
N ARG A 241 6.10 15.34 -28.54
CA ARG A 241 6.94 16.55 -28.50
C ARG A 241 7.57 16.94 -29.83
N ASN A 242 7.50 16.12 -30.88
CA ASN A 242 7.99 16.42 -32.24
C ASN A 242 9.44 16.98 -32.27
N GLN A 243 10.33 16.48 -31.41
CA GLN A 243 11.74 16.88 -31.28
C GLN A 243 12.68 15.66 -31.36
N GLU A 244 13.99 15.88 -31.33
CA GLU A 244 14.96 14.79 -31.27
C GLU A 244 14.78 13.97 -29.98
N TYR A 245 14.91 12.64 -30.11
CA TYR A 245 14.71 11.70 -29.00
C TYR A 245 15.55 12.04 -27.77
N TRP A 246 16.84 12.39 -27.95
CA TRP A 246 17.77 12.62 -26.84
C TRP A 246 17.49 13.93 -26.09
N GLU A 247 17.15 14.98 -26.81
CA GLU A 247 16.73 16.27 -26.23
C GLU A 247 15.46 16.08 -25.41
N THR A 248 14.47 15.42 -26.02
CA THR A 248 13.19 15.14 -25.40
C THR A 248 13.32 14.26 -24.16
N LYS A 249 14.14 13.20 -24.23
CA LYS A 249 14.45 12.33 -23.09
C LYS A 249 15.04 13.12 -21.94
N THR A 250 16.06 13.94 -22.22
CA THR A 250 16.74 14.75 -21.20
C THR A 250 15.77 15.72 -20.54
N GLN A 251 14.89 16.35 -21.33
CA GLN A 251 13.87 17.24 -20.82
C GLN A 251 12.86 16.52 -19.91
N VAL A 252 12.35 15.37 -20.33
CA VAL A 252 11.42 14.56 -19.51
C VAL A 252 12.06 14.11 -18.21
N GLU A 253 13.35 13.72 -18.23
CA GLU A 253 14.08 13.36 -17.00
C GLU A 253 14.22 14.56 -16.06
N HIS A 254 14.48 15.77 -16.59
CA HIS A 254 14.54 17.00 -15.78
C HIS A 254 13.18 17.34 -15.15
N GLU A 255 12.13 17.40 -15.96
CA GLU A 255 10.76 17.68 -15.50
C GLU A 255 10.28 16.66 -14.45
N PHE A 256 10.64 15.39 -14.61
CA PHE A 256 10.34 14.36 -13.61
C PHE A 256 10.98 14.67 -12.26
N TRP A 257 12.24 15.11 -12.25
CA TRP A 257 12.95 15.43 -11.01
C TRP A 257 12.46 16.73 -10.36
N ASP A 258 12.14 17.75 -11.17
CA ASP A 258 11.48 18.96 -10.67
C ASP A 258 10.18 18.59 -9.96
N TRP A 259 9.33 17.78 -10.62
CA TRP A 259 8.08 17.31 -10.06
C TRP A 259 8.26 16.50 -8.76
N VAL A 260 9.26 15.61 -8.71
CA VAL A 260 9.58 14.82 -7.51
C VAL A 260 9.94 15.71 -6.32
N LEU A 261 10.72 16.77 -6.56
CA LEU A 261 11.16 17.71 -5.52
C LEU A 261 10.02 18.62 -5.08
N GLU A 262 9.29 19.23 -6.02
CA GLU A 262 8.15 20.12 -5.76
C GLU A 262 7.06 19.42 -4.92
N ASN A 263 6.79 18.14 -5.23
CA ASN A 263 5.78 17.34 -4.54
C ASN A 263 6.33 16.54 -3.34
N GLN A 264 7.58 16.77 -2.95
CA GLN A 264 8.22 16.11 -1.80
C GLN A 264 8.08 14.58 -1.84
N ILE A 265 8.17 13.97 -3.02
CA ILE A 265 7.93 12.53 -3.22
C ILE A 265 8.93 11.67 -2.45
N GLY A 266 10.11 12.20 -2.15
CA GLY A 266 11.09 11.56 -1.26
C GLY A 266 10.50 11.11 0.08
N SER A 267 9.47 11.80 0.59
CA SER A 267 8.77 11.42 1.81
C SER A 267 8.06 10.06 1.70
N TYR A 268 7.92 9.42 0.55
CA TYR A 268 7.39 8.05 0.47
C TYR A 268 8.41 6.99 0.90
N PHE A 269 9.65 7.39 1.11
CA PHE A 269 10.75 6.49 1.35
C PHE A 269 11.52 6.82 2.63
N ASN A 270 12.02 5.79 3.30
CA ASN A 270 13.01 5.89 4.36
C ASN A 270 14.41 5.87 3.73
N ILE A 271 14.87 7.05 3.31
CA ILE A 271 16.14 7.30 2.64
C ILE A 271 17.05 8.17 3.50
N ASN A 272 18.36 7.96 3.39
CA ASN A 272 19.35 8.78 4.10
C ASN A 272 19.99 9.84 3.21
N THR A 273 19.90 9.69 1.88
CA THR A 273 20.55 10.57 0.90
C THR A 273 19.68 10.77 -0.34
N GLU A 274 19.85 11.89 -1.03
CA GLU A 274 19.22 12.14 -2.34
C GLU A 274 19.67 11.11 -3.39
N ALA A 275 20.92 10.64 -3.32
CA ALA A 275 21.43 9.61 -4.20
C ALA A 275 20.63 8.30 -4.12
N GLU A 276 20.19 7.90 -2.90
CA GLU A 276 19.30 6.75 -2.73
C GLU A 276 17.94 6.96 -3.41
N LEU A 277 17.38 8.18 -3.33
CA LEU A 277 16.12 8.52 -4.01
C LEU A 277 16.28 8.45 -5.54
N HIS A 278 17.38 9.00 -6.06
CA HIS A 278 17.76 8.92 -7.47
C HIS A 278 17.88 7.49 -7.97
N GLU A 279 18.44 6.58 -7.16
CA GLU A 279 18.53 5.17 -7.52
C GLU A 279 17.14 4.50 -7.54
N LEU A 280 16.30 4.77 -6.54
CA LEU A 280 14.97 4.18 -6.41
C LEU A 280 14.00 4.58 -7.53
N LEU A 281 14.08 5.83 -7.99
CA LEU A 281 13.17 6.42 -8.98
C LEU A 281 13.82 6.63 -10.36
N ARG A 282 14.97 6.00 -10.63
CA ARG A 282 15.64 6.13 -11.94
C ARG A 282 14.74 5.62 -13.06
N LEU A 283 14.25 6.52 -13.91
CA LEU A 283 13.35 6.22 -15.03
C LEU A 283 13.90 5.12 -15.95
N GLU A 284 15.18 5.18 -16.30
CA GLU A 284 15.84 4.15 -17.11
C GLU A 284 15.77 2.75 -16.47
N SER A 285 15.92 2.65 -15.15
CA SER A 285 15.80 1.38 -14.44
C SER A 285 14.37 0.85 -14.49
N VAL A 286 13.37 1.71 -14.32
CA VAL A 286 11.95 1.35 -14.39
C VAL A 286 11.58 0.83 -15.78
N ILE A 287 12.11 1.46 -16.84
CA ILE A 287 11.86 1.05 -18.24
C ILE A 287 12.62 -0.23 -18.60
N LYS A 288 13.93 -0.29 -18.33
CA LYS A 288 14.79 -1.41 -18.79
C LYS A 288 14.72 -2.65 -17.92
N ASN A 289 14.43 -2.51 -16.62
CA ASN A 289 14.42 -3.59 -15.64
C ASN A 289 13.19 -3.52 -14.71
N PRO A 290 11.95 -3.50 -15.23
CA PRO A 290 10.75 -3.23 -14.45
C PRO A 290 10.53 -4.23 -13.30
N THR A 291 10.95 -5.49 -13.44
CA THR A 291 10.80 -6.48 -12.36
C THR A 291 11.77 -6.31 -11.18
N LYS A 292 12.80 -5.47 -11.33
CA LYS A 292 13.85 -5.25 -10.32
C LYS A 292 13.67 -3.95 -9.53
N VAL A 293 12.74 -3.09 -9.92
CA VAL A 293 12.44 -1.84 -9.21
C VAL A 293 11.25 -2.00 -8.27
N THR A 294 11.02 -1.00 -7.42
CA THR A 294 9.91 -1.03 -6.47
C THR A 294 8.57 -0.82 -7.17
N PRO A 295 7.45 -1.39 -6.66
CA PRO A 295 6.11 -1.03 -7.11
C PRO A 295 5.85 0.48 -7.06
N MET A 296 6.36 1.15 -6.01
CA MET A 296 6.25 2.61 -5.85
C MET A 296 6.90 3.37 -7.01
N ALA A 297 8.07 2.92 -7.50
CA ALA A 297 8.74 3.59 -8.62
C ALA A 297 7.87 3.60 -9.88
N HIS A 298 7.20 2.49 -10.19
CA HIS A 298 6.27 2.45 -11.33
C HIS A 298 5.11 3.42 -11.16
N ILE A 299 4.46 3.40 -9.99
CA ILE A 299 3.28 4.22 -9.72
C ILE A 299 3.64 5.71 -9.73
N ILE A 300 4.79 6.07 -9.14
CA ILE A 300 5.28 7.46 -9.12
C ILE A 300 5.59 7.94 -10.55
N CYS A 301 6.29 7.15 -11.35
CA CYS A 301 6.53 7.50 -12.75
C CYS A 301 5.23 7.66 -13.53
N LEU A 302 4.26 6.77 -13.35
CA LEU A 302 2.96 6.87 -14.03
C LEU A 302 2.13 8.05 -13.56
N ALA A 303 2.16 8.39 -12.26
CA ALA A 303 1.48 9.57 -11.74
C ALA A 303 2.03 10.85 -12.40
N PHE A 304 3.36 10.94 -12.55
CA PHE A 304 3.99 12.02 -13.31
C PHE A 304 3.54 12.03 -14.78
N PHE A 305 3.61 10.90 -15.48
CA PHE A 305 3.22 10.84 -16.90
C PHE A 305 1.75 11.18 -17.12
N ASN A 306 0.86 10.80 -16.20
CA ASN A 306 -0.56 11.16 -16.26
C ASN A 306 -0.76 12.67 -16.09
N GLN A 307 0.08 13.36 -15.31
CA GLN A 307 0.02 14.81 -15.15
C GLN A 307 0.52 15.55 -16.39
N ILE A 308 1.66 15.13 -16.97
CA ILE A 308 2.20 15.78 -18.17
C ILE A 308 1.48 15.35 -19.47
N GLY A 309 0.72 14.25 -19.44
CA GLY A 309 -0.12 13.78 -20.54
C GLY A 309 -1.49 14.44 -20.62
N GLN A 310 -1.88 15.21 -19.59
CA GLN A 310 -3.07 16.06 -19.63
C GLN A 310 -2.74 17.32 -20.46
N PRO A 311 -3.59 17.73 -21.42
CA PRO A 311 -3.37 18.98 -22.14
C PRO A 311 -3.45 20.17 -21.16
N ASN A 312 -2.28 20.72 -20.84
CA ASN A 312 -2.01 22.02 -20.20
C ASN A 312 -2.76 22.38 -18.90
N HIS A 313 -2.08 22.23 -17.75
CA HIS A 313 -2.16 23.22 -16.66
C HIS A 313 -1.07 24.31 -16.75
N ALA A 314 -0.23 24.29 -17.79
CA ALA A 314 0.59 25.43 -18.19
C ALA A 314 -0.28 26.45 -18.95
N GLY A 315 -1.10 27.19 -18.22
CA GLY A 315 -2.07 28.11 -18.83
C GLY A 315 -2.95 28.91 -17.89
N LEU A 316 -2.50 29.20 -16.66
CA LEU A 316 -3.13 30.24 -15.83
C LEU A 316 -2.06 31.16 -15.24
N SER A 317 -1.42 31.90 -16.13
CA SER A 317 -1.06 33.29 -15.87
C SER A 317 -1.28 34.04 -17.17
N LEU A 318 -2.31 34.89 -17.19
CA LEU A 318 -2.37 36.16 -17.93
C LEU A 318 -3.69 36.84 -17.57
N VAL A 319 -3.58 37.84 -16.69
CA VAL A 319 -4.28 39.15 -16.76
C VAL A 319 -5.70 39.15 -17.31
N SER A 320 -6.67 39.27 -16.40
CA SER A 320 -7.69 40.34 -16.39
C SER A 320 -8.34 40.42 -15.01
#